data_AF-A0A158A691-F1
#
_entry.id   AF-A0A158A691-F1
#
_cell.length_a   1.000
_cell.length_b   1.000
_cell.length_c   1.000
_cell.angle_alpha   90.00
_cell.angle_beta   90.00
_cell.angle_gamma   90.00
#
_symmetry.space_group_name_H-M   'P 1'
#
loop_
_entity.id
_entity.type
_entity.pdbx_description
1 polymer ?
#
loop_
_entity_poly.entity_id
_entity_poly.type
_entity_poly.pdbx_seq_one_letter_code
_entity_poly.pdbx_strand_id
1 'polypeptide(L)'
;MKLAKVKIEYSSGTTIVDRVTLDPATGQVHLAPRVLGLLGKMEESECSPSFSLEYKGDVLPVNMAGDGGYLVSIPPEPGPGFRRLLHAVATPSRDQRHQNGRYLHTLSAASIGGAVGYAHSASSWDPLTIAGTSALAALGVVLWYAGHYVMKGE
;
A
#
# COMPACT_ATOMS: atom_id res chain seq x y z
N MET A 1 9.73 21.94 -7.45
CA MET A 1 10.22 20.68 -8.04
C MET A 1 10.66 19.72 -6.94
N LYS A 2 10.13 18.51 -6.93
CA LYS A 2 10.53 17.42 -6.01
C LYS A 2 11.01 16.21 -6.82
N LEU A 3 11.92 15.44 -6.25
CA LEU A 3 12.35 14.17 -6.84
C LEU A 3 11.33 13.08 -6.50
N ALA A 4 10.90 12.33 -7.50
CA ALA A 4 10.04 11.16 -7.38
C ALA A 4 10.64 10.01 -8.19
N LYS A 5 10.19 8.78 -7.94
CA LYS A 5 10.70 7.59 -8.63
C LYS A 5 9.65 7.14 -9.63
N VAL A 6 10.02 7.03 -10.90
CA VAL A 6 9.14 6.49 -11.94
C VAL A 6 9.52 5.04 -12.20
N LYS A 7 8.50 4.20 -12.37
CA LYS A 7 8.61 2.82 -12.82
C LYS A 7 7.84 2.69 -14.13
N ILE A 8 8.53 2.23 -15.15
CA ILE A 8 8.02 2.04 -16.51
C ILE A 8 8.08 0.55 -16.78
N GLU A 9 6.94 -0.08 -17.06
CA GLU A 9 6.87 -1.51 -17.33
C GLU A 9 6.36 -1.77 -18.74
N TYR A 10 7.06 -2.62 -19.47
CA TYR A 10 6.68 -3.09 -20.80
C TYR A 10 6.04 -4.48 -20.73
N SER A 11 5.22 -4.80 -21.72
CA SER A 11 4.57 -6.12 -21.85
C SER A 11 5.56 -7.27 -22.02
N SER A 12 6.78 -7.00 -22.52
CA SER A 12 7.88 -7.97 -22.58
C SER A 12 8.48 -8.34 -21.22
N GLY A 13 8.09 -7.67 -20.15
CA GLY A 13 8.66 -7.83 -18.81
C GLY A 13 9.85 -6.89 -18.53
N THR A 14 10.26 -6.07 -19.49
CA THR A 14 11.29 -5.06 -19.28
C THR A 14 10.78 -3.98 -18.33
N THR A 15 11.51 -3.70 -17.26
CA THR A 15 11.18 -2.66 -16.27
C THR A 15 12.30 -1.64 -16.19
N ILE A 16 11.98 -0.36 -16.40
CA ILE A 16 12.90 0.76 -16.22
C ILE A 16 12.50 1.52 -14.98
N VAL A 17 13.48 1.81 -14.11
CA VAL A 17 13.27 2.58 -12.90
C VAL A 17 14.23 3.77 -12.92
N ASP A 18 13.71 4.99 -12.86
CA ASP A 18 14.54 6.20 -12.79
C ASP A 18 13.95 7.24 -11.83
N ARG A 19 14.77 8.25 -11.49
CA ARG A 19 14.36 9.43 -10.74
C ARG A 19 13.93 10.53 -11.68
N VAL A 20 12.79 11.12 -11.39
CA VAL A 20 12.15 12.17 -12.18
C VAL A 20 11.85 13.38 -11.31
N THR A 21 11.70 14.53 -11.96
CA THR A 21 11.26 15.76 -11.28
C THR A 21 9.76 15.92 -11.44
N LEU A 22 9.06 15.95 -10.32
CA LEU A 22 7.63 16.23 -10.21
C LEU A 22 7.42 17.68 -9.78
N ASP A 23 6.53 18.38 -10.48
CA ASP A 23 5.96 19.64 -9.99
C ASP A 23 4.70 19.34 -9.17
N PRO A 24 4.74 19.48 -7.83
CA PRO A 24 3.60 19.16 -6.99
C PRO A 24 2.41 20.14 -7.14
N ALA A 25 2.62 21.32 -7.73
CA ALA A 25 1.53 22.28 -7.95
C ALA A 25 0.67 21.93 -9.17
N THR A 26 1.31 21.40 -10.22
CA THR A 26 0.66 21.09 -11.50
C THR A 26 0.47 19.59 -11.73
N GLY A 27 1.17 18.74 -10.98
CA GLY A 27 1.20 17.29 -11.22
C GLY A 27 2.07 16.88 -12.42
N GLN A 28 2.79 17.82 -13.03
CA GLN A 28 3.61 17.56 -14.21
C GLN A 28 4.88 16.79 -13.83
N VAL A 29 5.13 15.70 -14.56
CA VAL A 29 6.31 14.86 -14.43
C VAL A 29 7.26 15.16 -15.58
N HIS A 30 8.49 15.57 -15.23
CA HIS A 30 9.56 15.77 -16.20
C HIS A 30 10.53 14.58 -16.12
N LEU A 31 10.55 13.81 -17.22
CA LEU A 31 11.52 12.74 -17.43
C LEU A 31 12.87 13.32 -17.84
N ALA A 32 13.94 12.65 -17.41
CA ALA A 32 15.28 13.00 -17.88
C ALA A 32 15.40 12.72 -19.39
N PRO A 33 16.13 13.54 -20.17
CA PRO A 33 16.30 13.35 -21.62
C PRO A 33 16.83 11.96 -22.00
N ARG A 34 17.65 11.35 -21.14
CA ARG A 34 18.14 9.99 -21.31
C ARG A 34 17.02 8.94 -21.33
N VAL A 35 16.00 9.12 -20.49
CA VAL A 35 14.86 8.20 -20.37
C VAL A 35 13.94 8.39 -21.56
N LEU A 36 13.73 9.64 -21.99
CA LEU A 36 12.97 9.94 -23.20
C LEU A 36 13.62 9.31 -24.45
N GLY A 37 14.94 9.41 -24.58
CA GLY A 37 15.66 8.75 -25.67
C GLY A 37 15.53 7.24 -25.66
N LEU A 38 15.52 6.62 -24.47
CA LEU A 38 15.38 5.18 -24.31
C LEU A 38 13.94 4.72 -24.58
N LEU A 39 12.94 5.46 -24.10
CA LEU A 39 11.52 5.26 -24.39
C LEU A 39 11.26 5.28 -25.90
N GLY A 40 11.80 6.29 -26.61
CA GLY A 40 11.62 6.41 -28.06
C GLY A 40 12.24 5.24 -28.84
N LYS A 41 13.33 4.64 -28.34
CA LYS A 41 13.89 3.43 -28.94
C LYS A 41 13.08 2.18 -28.64
N MET A 42 12.51 2.08 -27.45
CA MET A 42 11.66 0.94 -27.11
C MET A 42 10.33 0.97 -27.85
N GLU A 43 9.77 2.15 -28.12
CA GLU A 43 8.53 2.33 -28.90
C GLU A 43 8.65 1.78 -30.34
N GLU A 44 9.85 1.68 -30.90
CA GLU A 44 10.09 1.06 -32.21
C GLU A 44 9.82 -0.47 -32.21
N SER A 45 9.84 -1.11 -31.04
CA SER A 45 9.83 -2.58 -30.91
C SER A 45 8.79 -3.14 -29.94
N GLU A 46 8.32 -2.33 -28.99
CA GLU A 46 7.49 -2.75 -27.87
C GLU A 46 6.13 -2.05 -27.87
N CYS A 47 5.15 -2.69 -27.24
CA CYS A 47 3.85 -2.06 -27.01
C CYS A 47 3.93 -0.94 -25.97
N SER A 48 2.92 -0.07 -25.95
CA SER A 48 2.85 1.07 -25.03
C SER A 48 3.08 0.64 -23.57
N PRO A 49 4.08 1.21 -22.88
CA PRO A 49 4.38 0.83 -21.50
C PRO A 49 3.36 1.37 -20.50
N SER A 50 3.26 0.72 -19.35
CA SER A 50 2.55 1.27 -18.20
C SER A 50 3.51 2.15 -17.39
N PHE A 51 3.05 3.33 -16.98
CA PHE A 51 3.83 4.27 -16.19
C PHE A 51 3.22 4.43 -14.80
N SER A 52 4.05 4.22 -13.78
CA SER A 52 3.69 4.45 -12.39
C SER A 52 4.74 5.32 -11.69
N LEU A 53 4.27 6.23 -10.85
CA LEU A 53 5.10 7.13 -10.07
C LEU A 53 4.94 6.82 -8.59
N GLU A 54 6.05 6.53 -7.92
CA GLU A 54 6.10 6.43 -6.48
C GLU A 54 6.37 7.81 -5.88
N TYR A 55 5.38 8.38 -5.19
CA TYR A 55 5.50 9.66 -4.51
C TYR A 55 4.90 9.56 -3.10
N LYS A 56 5.71 9.85 -2.08
CA LYS A 56 5.33 9.80 -0.65
C LYS A 56 4.75 8.44 -0.18
N GLY A 57 5.10 7.35 -0.86
CA GLY A 57 4.64 5.99 -0.54
C GLY A 57 3.36 5.57 -1.26
N ASP A 58 2.78 6.47 -2.07
CA ASP A 58 1.67 6.16 -2.97
C ASP A 58 2.21 5.84 -4.36
N VAL A 59 1.61 4.82 -5.01
CA VAL A 59 1.86 4.48 -6.41
C VAL A 59 0.77 5.16 -7.24
N LEU A 60 1.14 6.23 -7.93
CA LEU A 60 0.23 7.04 -8.73
C LEU A 60 0.40 6.68 -10.21
N PRO A 61 -0.68 6.39 -10.95
CA PRO A 61 -0.60 6.17 -12.38
C PRO A 61 -0.21 7.48 -13.09
N VAL A 62 0.72 7.39 -14.04
CA VAL A 62 1.12 8.53 -14.86
C VAL A 62 0.34 8.46 -16.17
N ASN A 63 -0.37 9.53 -16.48
CA ASN A 63 -1.09 9.67 -17.75
C ASN A 63 -0.28 10.55 -18.71
N MET A 64 -0.34 10.24 -20.01
CA MET A 64 0.14 11.16 -21.02
C MET A 64 -0.87 12.28 -21.22
N ALA A 65 -0.40 13.52 -21.14
CA ALA A 65 -1.16 14.68 -21.57
C ALA A 65 -1.10 14.83 -23.09
N GLY A 66 -2.12 15.47 -23.67
CA GLY A 66 -2.24 15.63 -25.12
C GLY A 66 -1.14 16.46 -25.78
N ASP A 67 -0.27 17.09 -24.99
CA ASP A 67 0.93 17.83 -25.43
C ASP A 67 2.21 16.97 -25.44
N GLY A 68 2.12 15.66 -25.14
CA GLY A 68 3.27 14.78 -25.00
C GLY A 68 3.96 14.86 -23.64
N GLY A 69 3.38 15.63 -22.70
CA GLY A 69 3.81 15.68 -21.30
C GLY A 69 3.30 14.49 -20.48
N TYR A 70 3.90 14.29 -19.31
CA TYR A 70 3.47 13.27 -18.35
C TYR A 70 2.82 13.95 -17.15
N LEU A 71 1.64 13.49 -16.75
CA LEU A 71 0.81 14.12 -15.71
C LEU A 71 0.34 13.08 -14.70
N VAL A 72 0.40 13.45 -13.42
CA VAL A 72 -0.02 12.62 -12.30
C VAL A 72 -1.06 13.36 -11.48
N SER A 73 -2.17 12.70 -11.18
CA SER A 73 -3.16 13.19 -10.23
C SER A 73 -2.65 13.00 -8.81
N ILE A 74 -2.01 14.03 -8.26
CA ILE A 74 -1.55 14.02 -6.86
C ILE A 74 -2.77 14.23 -5.96
N PRO A 75 -3.04 13.32 -5.00
CA PRO A 75 -4.09 13.54 -4.01
C PRO A 75 -3.81 14.83 -3.22
N PRO A 76 -4.81 15.67 -2.96
CA PRO A 76 -4.62 16.90 -2.20
C PRO A 76 -4.04 16.58 -0.82
N GLU A 77 -2.91 17.22 -0.47
CA GLU A 77 -2.33 17.04 0.86
C GLU A 77 -3.31 17.52 1.93
N PRO A 78 -3.61 16.70 2.95
CA PRO A 78 -4.47 17.14 4.04
C PRO A 78 -3.84 18.34 4.72
N GLY A 79 -4.63 19.40 4.93
CA GLY A 79 -4.19 20.57 5.69
C GLY A 79 -3.66 20.20 7.09
N PRO A 80 -2.88 21.10 7.72
CA PRO A 80 -2.24 20.82 9.00
C PRO A 80 -3.27 20.47 10.11
N GLY A 81 -2.81 19.71 11.11
CA GLY A 81 -3.60 19.36 12.30
C GLY A 81 -4.32 18.01 12.22
N PHE A 82 -5.45 17.89 12.93
CA PHE A 82 -6.18 16.62 13.14
C PHE A 82 -6.64 15.94 11.84
N ARG A 83 -6.91 16.74 10.79
CA ARG A 83 -7.28 16.22 9.46
C ARG A 83 -6.19 15.36 8.83
N ARG A 84 -4.91 15.71 9.04
CA ARG A 84 -3.78 14.91 8.57
C ARG A 84 -3.67 13.58 9.31
N LEU A 85 -3.97 13.56 10.61
CA LEU A 85 -3.98 12.33 11.40
C LEU A 85 -5.10 11.39 10.93
N LEU A 86 -6.32 11.90 10.77
CA LEU A 86 -7.44 11.13 10.24
C LEU A 86 -7.17 10.59 8.84
N HIS A 87 -6.56 11.40 7.97
CA HIS A 87 -6.19 10.96 6.63
C HIS A 87 -5.12 9.87 6.66
N ALA A 88 -4.11 9.98 7.53
CA ALA A 88 -3.08 8.95 7.68
C ALA A 88 -3.65 7.62 8.20
N VAL A 89 -4.70 7.66 9.02
CA VAL A 89 -5.43 6.47 9.47
C VAL A 89 -6.31 5.89 8.35
N ALA A 90 -6.97 6.75 7.57
CA ALA A 90 -7.86 6.33 6.48
C ALA A 90 -7.11 5.83 5.23
N THR A 91 -5.87 6.31 5.01
CA THR A 91 -5.03 5.99 3.85
C THR A 91 -3.62 5.59 4.31
N PRO A 92 -3.48 4.42 4.97
CA PRO A 92 -2.18 3.96 5.42
C PRO A 92 -1.26 3.64 4.24
N SER A 93 0.02 3.99 4.36
CA SER A 93 1.04 3.64 3.36
C SER A 93 1.26 2.13 3.29
N ARG A 94 1.94 1.66 2.23
CA ARG A 94 2.28 0.23 2.07
C ARG A 94 2.97 -0.35 3.30
N ASP A 95 4.00 0.33 3.80
CA ASP A 95 4.76 -0.12 4.96
C ASP A 95 3.91 -0.14 6.24
N GLN A 96 3.02 0.85 6.41
CA GLN A 96 2.08 0.90 7.52
C GLN A 96 1.06 -0.24 7.45
N ARG A 97 0.54 -0.57 6.26
CA ARG A 97 -0.32 -1.74 6.06
C ARG A 97 0.40 -3.04 6.43
N HIS A 98 1.64 -3.20 6.01
CA HIS A 98 2.44 -4.39 6.37
C HIS A 98 2.69 -4.48 7.88
N GLN A 99 3.04 -3.38 8.54
CA GLN A 99 3.23 -3.35 9.98
C GLN A 99 1.92 -3.65 10.73
N ASN A 100 0.81 -3.04 10.31
CA ASN A 100 -0.51 -3.30 10.89
C ASN A 100 -0.94 -4.76 10.70
N GLY A 101 -0.69 -5.35 9.54
CA GLY A 101 -0.96 -6.77 9.27
C GLY A 101 -0.17 -7.69 10.21
N ARG A 102 1.13 -7.44 10.39
CA ARG A 102 1.98 -8.20 11.34
C ARG A 102 1.51 -8.04 12.79
N TYR A 103 1.08 -6.84 13.16
CA TYR A 103 0.50 -6.58 14.48
C TYR A 103 -0.81 -7.36 14.69
N LEU A 104 -1.72 -7.37 13.71
CA LEU A 104 -2.95 -8.16 13.75
C LEU A 104 -2.68 -9.67 13.88
N HIS A 105 -1.68 -10.20 13.16
CA HIS A 105 -1.28 -11.60 13.32
C HIS A 105 -0.73 -11.89 14.73
N THR A 106 -0.03 -10.94 15.34
CA THR A 106 0.46 -11.08 16.73
C THR A 106 -0.70 -11.10 17.72
N LEU A 107 -1.68 -10.20 17.55
CA LEU A 107 -2.90 -10.20 18.37
C LEU A 107 -3.74 -11.46 18.16
N SER A 108 -3.79 -11.98 16.93
CA SER A 108 -4.43 -13.26 16.62
C SER A 108 -3.78 -14.41 17.42
N ALA A 109 -2.45 -14.52 17.37
CA ALA A 109 -1.71 -15.53 18.12
C ALA A 109 -1.94 -15.40 19.64
N ALA A 110 -1.92 -14.17 20.16
CA ALA A 110 -2.23 -13.89 21.55
C ALA A 110 -3.67 -14.26 21.93
N SER A 111 -4.65 -14.04 21.06
CA SER A 111 -6.05 -14.42 21.27
C SER A 111 -6.24 -15.93 21.33
N ILE A 112 -5.59 -16.68 20.43
CA ILE A 112 -5.64 -18.16 20.45
C ILE A 112 -4.92 -18.70 21.70
N GLY A 113 -3.74 -18.18 22.03
CA GLY A 113 -3.05 -18.53 23.27
C GLY A 113 -3.89 -18.22 24.51
N GLY A 114 -4.58 -17.07 24.52
CA GLY A 114 -5.53 -16.68 25.55
C GLY A 114 -6.72 -17.63 25.65
N ALA A 115 -7.29 -18.09 24.53
CA ALA A 115 -8.38 -19.06 24.53
C ALA A 115 -7.96 -20.38 25.19
N VAL A 116 -6.78 -20.89 24.84
CA VAL A 116 -6.22 -22.12 25.43
C VAL A 116 -5.94 -21.92 26.91
N GLY A 117 -5.31 -20.81 27.29
CA GLY A 117 -5.02 -20.50 28.69
C GLY A 117 -6.29 -20.36 29.53
N TYR A 118 -7.30 -19.67 29.01
CA TYR A 118 -8.59 -19.47 29.67
C TYR A 118 -9.32 -20.81 29.88
N ALA A 119 -9.43 -21.63 28.83
CA ALA A 119 -10.01 -22.96 28.91
C ALA A 119 -9.25 -23.90 29.87
N HIS A 120 -7.92 -23.83 29.88
CA HIS A 120 -7.10 -24.65 30.77
C HIS A 120 -7.21 -24.23 32.24
N SER A 121 -7.41 -22.93 32.50
CA SER A 121 -7.56 -22.40 33.86
C SER A 121 -8.95 -22.62 34.47
N ALA A 122 -9.93 -23.02 33.67
CA ALA A 122 -11.30 -23.19 34.13
C ALA A 122 -11.46 -24.46 34.98
N SER A 123 -12.08 -24.32 36.16
CA SER A 123 -12.39 -25.46 37.04
C SER A 123 -13.62 -26.25 36.57
N SER A 124 -14.49 -25.64 35.77
CA SER A 124 -15.64 -26.27 35.11
C SER A 124 -15.97 -25.56 33.80
N TRP A 125 -16.59 -26.30 32.87
CA TRP A 125 -17.08 -25.76 31.59
C TRP A 125 -18.50 -25.23 31.75
N ASP A 126 -18.64 -24.09 32.40
CA ASP A 126 -19.90 -23.38 32.48
C ASP A 126 -20.18 -22.60 31.16
N PRO A 127 -21.43 -22.16 30.92
CA PRO A 127 -21.77 -21.43 29.70
C PRO A 127 -20.93 -20.18 29.47
N LEU A 128 -20.47 -19.52 30.54
CA LEU A 128 -19.61 -18.33 30.44
C LEU A 128 -18.21 -18.69 29.95
N THR A 129 -17.61 -19.76 30.46
CA THR A 129 -16.30 -20.25 29.99
C THR A 129 -16.36 -20.67 28.53
N ILE A 130 -17.44 -21.36 28.12
CA ILE A 130 -17.68 -21.72 26.71
C ILE A 130 -17.77 -20.46 25.84
N ALA A 131 -18.56 -19.47 26.27
CA ALA A 131 -18.72 -18.22 25.53
C ALA A 131 -17.40 -17.43 25.44
N GLY A 132 -16.65 -17.30 26.54
CA GLY A 132 -15.37 -16.58 26.56
C GLY A 132 -14.29 -17.26 25.70
N THR A 133 -14.17 -18.58 25.81
CA THR A 133 -13.21 -19.37 25.00
C THR A 133 -13.54 -19.27 23.52
N SER A 134 -14.83 -19.42 23.15
CA SER A 134 -15.27 -19.32 21.76
C SER A 134 -15.10 -17.91 21.20
N ALA A 135 -15.35 -16.86 22.00
CA ALA A 135 -15.10 -15.48 21.61
C ALA A 135 -13.63 -15.20 21.33
N LEU A 136 -12.71 -15.67 22.18
CA LEU A 136 -11.27 -15.54 21.96
C LEU A 136 -10.78 -16.31 20.74
N ALA A 137 -11.32 -17.51 20.50
CA ALA A 137 -11.01 -18.28 19.31
C ALA A 137 -11.50 -17.57 18.04
N ALA A 138 -12.76 -17.10 18.03
CA ALA A 138 -13.34 -16.36 16.92
C ALA A 138 -12.59 -15.05 16.63
N LEU A 139 -12.23 -14.30 17.67
CA LEU A 139 -11.44 -13.08 17.55
C LEU A 139 -10.07 -13.38 16.93
N GLY A 140 -9.42 -14.47 17.33
CA GLY A 140 -8.16 -14.93 16.73
C GLY A 140 -8.28 -15.16 15.23
N VAL A 141 -9.33 -15.85 14.78
CA VAL A 141 -9.59 -16.10 13.35
C VAL A 141 -9.87 -14.80 12.59
N VAL A 142 -10.71 -13.92 13.13
CA VAL A 142 -11.05 -12.63 12.52
C VAL A 142 -9.79 -11.76 12.36
N LEU A 143 -8.97 -11.67 13.40
CA LEU A 143 -7.72 -10.89 13.36
C LEU A 143 -6.72 -11.47 12.37
N TRP A 144 -6.62 -12.80 12.27
CA TRP A 144 -5.76 -13.45 11.29
C TRP A 144 -6.19 -13.13 9.86
N TYR A 145 -7.48 -13.23 9.56
CA TYR A 145 -8.03 -12.92 8.24
C TYR A 145 -7.89 -11.43 7.91
N ALA A 146 -8.17 -10.55 8.87
CA ALA A 146 -7.98 -9.11 8.72
C ALA A 146 -6.51 -8.75 8.45
N GLY A 147 -5.55 -9.40 9.14
CA GLY A 147 -4.12 -9.23 8.89
C GLY A 147 -3.74 -9.58 7.46
N HIS A 148 -4.22 -10.72 6.96
CA HIS A 148 -4.04 -11.13 5.56
C HIS A 148 -4.64 -10.13 4.57
N TYR A 149 -5.85 -9.64 4.83
CA TYR A 149 -6.53 -8.69 3.94
C TYR A 149 -5.80 -7.35 3.87
N VAL A 150 -5.32 -6.83 5.01
CA VAL A 150 -4.59 -5.55 5.08
C VAL A 150 -3.26 -5.62 4.32
N MET A 151 -2.65 -6.80 4.23
CA MET A 151 -1.41 -7.01 3.47
C MET A 151 -1.64 -7.27 1.97
N LYS A 152 -2.89 -7.40 1.52
CA LYS A 152 -3.22 -7.70 0.11
C LYS A 152 -3.12 -6.43 -0.76
N GLY A 153 -2.42 -6.52 -1.90
CA GLY A 153 -2.27 -5.42 -2.85
C GLY A 153 -0.82 -5.17 -3.27
N GLU A 154 -0.10 -6.24 -3.63
CA GLU A 154 1.20 -6.15 -4.32
C GLU A 154 1.05 -5.62 -5.75
#